data_AF-A0A140KA44-F1
#
_entry.id   AF-A0A140KA44-F1
#
_cell.length_a   1.000
_cell.length_b   1.000
_cell.length_c   1.000
_cell.angle_alpha   90.00
_cell.angle_beta   90.00
_cell.angle_gamma   90.00
#
_symmetry.space_group_name_H-M   'P 1'
#
loop_
_entity.id
_entity.type
_entity.pdbx_description
1 polymer ?
#
loop_
_entity_poly.entity_id
_entity_poly.type
_entity_poly.pdbx_seq_one_letter_code
_entity_poly.pdbx_strand_id
1 'polypeptide(L)'
;MNFFTKLEEAIARNQSLLVVGLDPNPEMLPKAYLQGNPSNLMAGLQAWLQWIIEQTSDRVCAYKPTLGFYQALGVAGLELLDLVLATIPSHIPVILDAKHSDLNTSTVFARTIFQKWRVDAVTLSPYAGQDHAAPFLVYPDQAVFILCHTSNPGAIALQEYPTADNPFYLQVVREIQSWGTLEQLGLEVGTTNPDVLRKIRAIAPERIILLRSIWAEGGDLQPILQAGLNQTGEGLLIPVPQDYLAQQNFAEAVKNLNQEINQIREQLIKEGSSCQLWTTNVCFLQQHPHQDLILQLFDIGCLLFGDYVQASGATFSYYIDLRKIISNPQIFNQVLNAYAEILQNLTFERIAGLPYGALPTATGLALSLNFPMIFPRKEVKAHGTRRLIEGNFHPGETVVVIDDILISGKSAIEGAEKLESAGLKVEDIVVFIDHEGGVKDRLAEQGYRAHSVLTISEITETLYQAGRITQEQYDALQTES
;
A
#
# COMPACT_ATOMS: atom_id res chain seq x y z
N MET A 1 -8.64 7.79 16.50
CA MET A 1 -7.29 7.34 16.15
C MET A 1 -7.44 5.94 15.62
N ASN A 2 -6.99 5.68 14.40
CA ASN A 2 -7.11 4.35 13.81
C ASN A 2 -6.12 3.37 14.50
N PHE A 3 -6.36 2.06 14.34
CA PHE A 3 -5.53 1.01 14.90
C PHE A 3 -4.05 1.16 14.55
N PHE A 4 -3.76 1.46 13.28
CA PHE A 4 -2.40 1.50 12.76
C PHE A 4 -1.57 2.61 13.41
N THR A 5 -2.08 3.84 13.45
CA THR A 5 -1.43 4.97 14.15
C THR A 5 -1.26 4.65 15.64
N LYS A 6 -2.28 4.05 16.28
CA LYS A 6 -2.20 3.65 17.70
C LYS A 6 -1.07 2.64 17.94
N LEU A 7 -0.92 1.69 17.03
CA LEU A 7 0.13 0.68 17.07
C LEU A 7 1.51 1.28 16.84
N GLU A 8 1.69 2.11 15.82
CA GLU A 8 2.96 2.80 15.56
C GLU A 8 3.40 3.67 16.73
N GLU A 9 2.47 4.43 17.33
CA GLU A 9 2.75 5.21 18.53
C GLU A 9 3.18 4.32 19.70
N ALA A 10 2.55 3.16 19.90
CA ALA A 10 2.91 2.22 20.95
C ALA A 10 4.29 1.57 20.68
N ILE A 11 4.57 1.18 19.44
CA ILE A 11 5.87 0.66 19.00
C ILE A 11 6.96 1.71 19.26
N ALA A 12 6.75 2.96 18.86
CA ALA A 12 7.71 4.03 19.02
C ALA A 12 7.92 4.41 20.50
N ARG A 13 6.84 4.51 21.28
CA ARG A 13 6.88 4.86 22.71
C ARG A 13 7.62 3.81 23.52
N ASN A 14 7.30 2.54 23.30
CA ASN A 14 7.82 1.44 24.11
C ASN A 14 9.04 0.75 23.47
N GLN A 15 9.44 1.19 22.26
CA GLN A 15 10.49 0.57 21.45
C GLN A 15 10.32 -0.95 21.41
N SER A 16 9.13 -1.40 21.02
CA SER A 16 8.74 -2.80 21.18
C SER A 16 7.90 -3.31 20.04
N LEU A 17 8.11 -4.57 19.67
CA LEU A 17 7.25 -5.34 18.76
C LEU A 17 6.43 -6.41 19.52
N LEU A 18 6.49 -6.39 20.85
CA LEU A 18 5.93 -7.44 21.68
C LEU A 18 4.43 -7.28 21.88
N VAL A 19 3.71 -8.39 21.75
CA VAL A 19 2.29 -8.52 22.02
C VAL A 19 2.10 -9.49 23.17
N VAL A 20 1.43 -9.06 24.24
CA VAL A 20 1.12 -9.94 25.38
C VAL A 20 -0.28 -10.52 25.24
N GLY A 21 -0.37 -11.85 25.33
CA GLY A 21 -1.65 -12.54 25.44
C GLY A 21 -2.28 -12.34 26.82
N LEU A 22 -3.57 -12.02 26.86
CA LEU A 22 -4.34 -11.88 28.10
C LEU A 22 -5.36 -13.01 28.17
N ASP A 23 -4.86 -14.21 28.47
CA ASP A 23 -5.62 -15.45 28.38
C ASP A 23 -5.90 -15.99 29.80
N PRO A 24 -7.15 -16.00 30.29
CA PRO A 24 -7.50 -16.45 31.64
C PRO A 24 -7.52 -17.98 31.76
N ASN A 25 -6.39 -18.64 31.52
CA ASN A 25 -6.26 -20.09 31.63
C ASN A 25 -6.10 -20.52 33.11
N PRO A 26 -7.07 -21.24 33.72
CA PRO A 26 -6.97 -21.69 35.10
C PRO A 26 -5.76 -22.60 35.40
N GLU A 27 -5.29 -23.35 34.40
CA GLU A 27 -4.15 -24.26 34.56
C GLU A 27 -2.81 -23.52 34.70
N MET A 28 -2.73 -22.32 34.15
CA MET A 28 -1.53 -21.47 34.20
C MET A 28 -1.54 -20.48 35.37
N LEU A 29 -2.67 -20.33 36.06
CA LEU A 29 -2.85 -19.37 37.14
C LEU A 29 -1.87 -19.67 38.30
N PRO A 30 -0.96 -18.74 38.64
CA PRO A 30 -0.03 -18.96 39.74
C PRO A 30 -0.78 -19.14 41.08
N LYS A 31 -0.38 -20.13 41.87
CA LYS A 31 -1.04 -20.49 43.15
C LYS A 31 -1.20 -19.32 44.13
N ALA A 32 -0.32 -18.31 44.05
CA ALA A 32 -0.39 -17.10 44.86
C ALA A 32 -1.73 -16.34 44.68
N TYR A 33 -2.34 -16.38 43.50
CA TYR A 33 -3.59 -15.70 43.19
C TYR A 33 -4.84 -16.48 43.64
N LEU A 34 -4.70 -17.75 44.01
CA LEU A 34 -5.81 -18.57 44.47
C LEU A 34 -6.07 -18.48 45.99
N GLN A 35 -5.13 -17.93 46.76
CA GLN A 35 -5.20 -17.81 48.24
C GLN A 35 -5.69 -19.08 48.96
N GLY A 36 -5.49 -20.26 48.39
CA GLY A 36 -5.95 -21.54 48.93
C GLY A 36 -7.45 -21.83 48.83
N ASN A 37 -8.26 -20.99 48.16
CA ASN A 37 -9.69 -21.20 48.00
C ASN A 37 -10.11 -21.25 46.50
N PRO A 38 -10.51 -22.43 45.97
CA PRO A 38 -10.96 -22.58 44.58
C PRO A 38 -12.15 -21.70 44.20
N SER A 39 -12.99 -21.31 45.17
CA SER A 39 -14.13 -20.42 44.91
C SER A 39 -13.73 -18.97 44.58
N ASN A 40 -12.44 -18.62 44.72
CA ASN A 40 -11.89 -17.32 44.31
C ASN A 40 -11.30 -17.31 42.90
N LEU A 41 -11.53 -18.35 42.07
CA LEU A 41 -10.89 -18.47 40.75
C LEU A 41 -11.05 -17.21 39.88
N MET A 42 -12.26 -16.66 39.74
CA MET A 42 -12.49 -15.47 38.91
C MET A 42 -11.73 -14.25 39.41
N ALA A 43 -11.74 -14.00 40.72
CA ALA A 43 -10.99 -12.90 41.33
C ALA A 43 -9.47 -13.09 41.16
N GLY A 44 -8.99 -14.34 41.27
CA GLY A 44 -7.59 -14.68 41.04
C GLY A 44 -7.16 -14.44 39.58
N LEU A 45 -7.97 -14.86 38.61
CA LEU A 45 -7.73 -14.61 37.18
C LEU A 45 -7.73 -13.12 36.87
N GLN A 46 -8.69 -12.36 37.41
CA GLN A 46 -8.73 -10.91 37.25
C GLN A 46 -7.47 -10.25 37.79
N ALA A 47 -7.10 -10.53 39.04
CA ALA A 47 -5.92 -9.94 39.68
C ALA A 47 -4.63 -10.29 38.91
N TRP A 48 -4.52 -11.53 38.41
CA TRP A 48 -3.37 -11.96 37.63
C TRP A 48 -3.28 -11.24 36.28
N LEU A 49 -4.38 -11.09 35.54
CA LEU A 49 -4.39 -10.36 34.27
C LEU A 49 -4.12 -8.85 34.46
N GLN A 50 -4.67 -8.25 35.52
CA GLN A 50 -4.36 -6.86 35.88
C GLN A 50 -2.88 -6.67 36.18
N TRP A 51 -2.30 -7.58 36.97
CA TRP A 51 -0.87 -7.58 37.26
C TRP A 51 -0.02 -7.73 35.98
N ILE A 52 -0.40 -8.62 35.05
CA ILE A 52 0.29 -8.76 33.76
C ILE A 52 0.32 -7.43 33.01
N ILE A 53 -0.81 -6.71 32.94
CA ILE A 53 -0.89 -5.40 32.27
C ILE A 53 0.02 -4.37 32.96
N GLU A 54 -0.05 -4.28 34.29
CA GLU A 54 0.78 -3.37 35.09
C GLU A 54 2.28 -3.59 34.86
N GLN A 55 2.72 -4.85 34.77
CA GLN A 55 4.12 -5.20 34.59
C GLN A 55 4.66 -4.97 33.16
N THR A 56 3.77 -4.86 32.17
CA THR A 56 4.17 -4.90 30.75
C THR A 56 3.75 -3.69 29.91
N SER A 57 2.88 -2.82 30.41
CA SER A 57 2.31 -1.71 29.62
C SER A 57 3.33 -0.73 29.03
N ASP A 58 4.49 -0.57 29.66
CA ASP A 58 5.62 0.25 29.19
C ASP A 58 6.61 -0.52 28.27
N ARG A 59 6.30 -1.78 27.93
CA ARG A 59 7.22 -2.70 27.22
C ARG A 59 6.58 -3.41 26.03
N VAL A 60 5.29 -3.25 25.79
CA VAL A 60 4.54 -3.95 24.73
C VAL A 60 3.95 -2.97 23.75
N CYS A 61 3.74 -3.39 22.50
CA CYS A 61 3.05 -2.58 21.51
C CYS A 61 1.56 -2.91 21.39
N ALA A 62 1.11 -4.07 21.87
CA ALA A 62 -0.31 -4.44 21.89
C ALA A 62 -0.64 -5.48 22.96
N TYR A 63 -1.91 -5.57 23.32
CA TYR A 63 -2.45 -6.71 24.07
C TYR A 63 -3.39 -7.54 23.21
N LYS A 64 -3.40 -8.85 23.41
CA LYS A 64 -4.20 -9.79 22.63
C LYS A 64 -5.00 -10.76 23.51
N PRO A 65 -6.20 -10.39 24.00
CA PRO A 65 -7.08 -11.35 24.67
C PRO A 65 -7.64 -12.38 23.67
N THR A 66 -7.55 -13.67 23.99
CA THR A 66 -8.14 -14.73 23.17
C THR A 66 -9.55 -15.07 23.64
N LEU A 67 -10.55 -14.75 22.82
CA LEU A 67 -11.97 -14.82 23.18
C LEU A 67 -12.41 -16.22 23.68
N GLY A 68 -11.84 -17.28 23.13
CA GLY A 68 -12.17 -18.66 23.48
C GLY A 68 -11.95 -18.99 24.97
N PHE A 69 -10.90 -18.44 25.61
CA PHE A 69 -10.67 -18.66 27.04
C PHE A 69 -11.74 -18.00 27.90
N TYR A 70 -12.19 -16.81 27.54
CA TYR A 70 -13.25 -16.09 28.25
C TYR A 70 -14.61 -16.80 28.05
N GLN A 71 -14.91 -17.27 26.84
CA GLN A 71 -16.13 -18.02 26.55
C GLN A 71 -16.20 -19.34 27.35
N ALA A 72 -15.07 -20.04 27.50
CA ALA A 72 -15.00 -21.29 28.25
C ALA A 72 -15.34 -21.11 29.75
N LEU A 73 -15.19 -19.90 30.29
CA LEU A 73 -15.54 -19.55 31.68
C LEU A 73 -17.02 -19.10 31.81
N GLY A 74 -17.80 -19.11 30.73
CA GLY A 74 -19.22 -18.75 30.73
C GLY A 74 -19.46 -17.24 30.91
N VAL A 75 -20.61 -16.89 31.51
CA VAL A 75 -21.03 -15.48 31.69
C VAL A 75 -19.98 -14.68 32.48
N ALA A 76 -19.48 -15.25 33.58
CA ALA A 76 -18.44 -14.63 34.40
C ALA A 76 -17.14 -14.37 33.62
N GLY A 77 -16.83 -15.23 32.64
CA GLY A 77 -15.71 -15.01 31.73
C GLY A 77 -15.89 -13.81 30.81
N LEU A 78 -17.09 -13.62 30.25
CA LEU A 78 -17.37 -12.45 29.40
C LEU A 78 -17.41 -11.15 30.22
N GLU A 79 -17.87 -11.20 31.47
CA GLU A 79 -17.76 -10.08 32.42
C GLU A 79 -16.30 -9.77 32.74
N LEU A 80 -15.48 -10.80 32.95
CA LEU A 80 -14.03 -10.66 33.13
C LEU A 80 -13.36 -10.01 31.92
N LEU A 81 -13.75 -10.37 30.69
CA LEU A 81 -13.22 -9.74 29.47
C LEU A 81 -13.47 -8.22 29.49
N ASP A 82 -14.68 -7.78 29.82
CA ASP A 82 -15.03 -6.36 29.90
C ASP A 82 -14.15 -5.61 30.93
N LEU A 83 -13.92 -6.22 32.10
CA LEU A 83 -13.04 -5.67 33.14
C LEU A 83 -11.57 -5.60 32.70
N VAL A 84 -11.09 -6.63 32.02
CA VAL A 84 -9.71 -6.68 31.50
C VAL A 84 -9.50 -5.63 30.43
N LEU A 85 -10.44 -5.50 29.49
CA LEU A 85 -10.40 -4.47 28.45
C LEU A 85 -10.36 -3.06 29.04
N ALA A 86 -11.16 -2.80 30.08
CA ALA A 86 -11.17 -1.52 30.79
C ALA A 86 -9.87 -1.22 31.56
N THR A 87 -9.06 -2.24 31.86
CA THR A 87 -7.77 -2.08 32.56
C THR A 87 -6.64 -1.69 31.60
N ILE A 88 -6.75 -2.04 30.31
CA ILE A 88 -5.69 -1.78 29.33
C ILE A 88 -5.55 -0.26 29.10
N PRO A 89 -4.33 0.32 29.17
CA PRO A 89 -4.13 1.74 28.89
C PRO A 89 -4.63 2.12 27.50
N SER A 90 -5.40 3.22 27.41
CA SER A 90 -6.09 3.62 26.17
C SER A 90 -5.19 3.89 24.97
N HIS A 91 -3.90 4.09 25.19
CA HIS A 91 -2.90 4.34 24.16
C HIS A 91 -2.24 3.06 23.62
N ILE A 92 -2.55 1.88 24.18
CA ILE A 92 -2.07 0.57 23.71
C ILE A 92 -3.20 -0.09 22.93
N PRO A 93 -2.98 -0.54 21.70
CA PRO A 93 -4.00 -1.22 20.91
C PRO A 93 -4.33 -2.61 21.47
N VAL A 94 -5.59 -3.01 21.30
CA VAL A 94 -6.13 -4.31 21.69
C VAL A 94 -6.53 -5.09 20.46
N ILE A 95 -5.94 -6.27 20.29
CA ILE A 95 -6.25 -7.21 19.21
C ILE A 95 -7.08 -8.35 19.79
N LEU A 96 -8.38 -8.38 19.54
CA LEU A 96 -9.23 -9.48 19.99
C LEU A 96 -8.98 -10.72 19.13
N ASP A 97 -8.40 -11.76 19.73
CA ASP A 97 -8.20 -13.02 19.04
C ASP A 97 -9.48 -13.88 19.10
N ALA A 98 -10.36 -13.68 18.12
CA ALA A 98 -11.67 -14.32 18.03
C ALA A 98 -11.73 -15.44 16.99
N LYS A 99 -10.87 -15.41 15.96
CA LYS A 99 -10.88 -16.33 14.80
C LYS A 99 -12.29 -16.52 14.22
N HIS A 100 -13.05 -15.43 14.18
CA HIS A 100 -14.45 -15.47 13.79
C HIS A 100 -14.59 -15.92 12.33
N SER A 101 -15.63 -16.72 12.06
CA SER A 101 -15.81 -17.38 10.76
C SER A 101 -17.28 -17.73 10.52
N ASP A 102 -18.16 -16.72 10.47
CA ASP A 102 -19.59 -16.94 10.26
C ASP A 102 -20.24 -15.79 9.49
N LEU A 103 -20.96 -16.08 8.41
CA LEU A 103 -21.60 -15.07 7.55
C LEU A 103 -22.75 -14.35 8.26
N ASN A 104 -23.56 -15.08 9.03
CA ASN A 104 -24.83 -14.57 9.57
C ASN A 104 -24.62 -13.61 10.75
N THR A 105 -23.59 -13.86 11.56
CA THR A 105 -23.34 -13.15 12.82
C THR A 105 -22.26 -12.08 12.71
N SER A 106 -21.49 -12.04 11.61
CA SER A 106 -20.36 -11.10 11.42
C SER A 106 -20.74 -9.64 11.66
N THR A 107 -21.85 -9.16 11.11
CA THR A 107 -22.29 -7.76 11.31
C THR A 107 -22.60 -7.44 12.78
N VAL A 108 -23.27 -8.35 13.48
CA VAL A 108 -23.62 -8.15 14.90
C VAL A 108 -22.38 -8.27 15.78
N PHE A 109 -21.48 -9.19 15.43
CA PHE A 109 -20.24 -9.41 16.15
C PHE A 109 -19.28 -8.23 15.99
N ALA A 110 -19.01 -7.78 14.75
CA ALA A 110 -18.21 -6.59 14.44
C ALA A 110 -18.70 -5.35 15.22
N ARG A 111 -20.02 -5.11 15.20
CA ARG A 111 -20.64 -4.02 15.97
C ARG A 111 -20.39 -4.17 17.47
N THR A 112 -20.50 -5.38 18.00
CA THR A 112 -20.29 -5.63 19.44
C THR A 112 -18.85 -5.36 19.84
N ILE A 113 -17.89 -5.95 19.13
CA ILE A 113 -16.49 -5.85 19.53
C ILE A 113 -15.93 -4.44 19.31
N PHE A 114 -16.28 -3.76 18.22
CA PHE A 114 -15.72 -2.44 17.91
C PHE A 114 -16.46 -1.29 18.60
N GLN A 115 -17.79 -1.36 18.75
CA GLN A 115 -18.55 -0.25 19.36
C GLN A 115 -18.74 -0.41 20.87
N LYS A 116 -18.99 -1.65 21.35
CA LYS A 116 -19.24 -1.88 22.79
C LYS A 116 -17.94 -2.15 23.52
N TRP A 117 -17.19 -3.17 23.08
CA TRP A 117 -15.94 -3.56 23.73
C TRP A 117 -14.75 -2.67 23.35
N ARG A 118 -14.89 -1.88 22.27
CA ARG A 118 -13.89 -0.91 21.80
C ARG A 118 -12.50 -1.52 21.60
N VAL A 119 -12.47 -2.77 21.12
CA VAL A 119 -11.21 -3.37 20.68
C VAL A 119 -10.76 -2.71 19.38
N ASP A 120 -9.46 -2.68 19.12
CA ASP A 120 -8.89 -1.96 17.98
C ASP A 120 -8.70 -2.87 16.74
N ALA A 121 -8.60 -4.19 16.97
CA ALA A 121 -8.50 -5.16 15.88
C ALA A 121 -9.13 -6.52 16.25
N VAL A 122 -9.36 -7.36 15.24
CA VAL A 122 -9.89 -8.73 15.41
C VAL A 122 -9.22 -9.74 14.49
N THR A 123 -9.07 -10.99 14.94
CA THR A 123 -8.64 -12.10 14.08
C THR A 123 -9.84 -12.83 13.43
N LEU A 124 -9.73 -13.18 12.15
CA LEU A 124 -10.75 -13.92 11.38
C LEU A 124 -10.15 -15.14 10.68
N SER A 125 -11.00 -16.14 10.39
CA SER A 125 -10.62 -17.28 9.55
C SER A 125 -10.91 -16.99 8.08
N PRO A 126 -10.00 -17.28 7.13
CA PRO A 126 -10.19 -16.91 5.71
C PRO A 126 -11.26 -17.73 4.99
N TYR A 127 -11.65 -18.89 5.53
CA TYR A 127 -12.33 -19.94 4.76
C TYR A 127 -13.68 -19.53 4.18
N ALA A 128 -14.41 -18.65 4.88
CA ALA A 128 -15.72 -18.17 4.42
C ALA A 128 -15.64 -17.04 3.37
N GLY A 129 -14.44 -16.64 2.93
CA GLY A 129 -14.23 -15.64 1.87
C GLY A 129 -14.49 -14.20 2.32
N GLN A 130 -14.37 -13.24 1.41
CA GLN A 130 -14.44 -11.81 1.74
C GLN A 130 -15.77 -11.39 2.38
N ASP A 131 -16.88 -12.05 2.03
CA ASP A 131 -18.23 -11.69 2.49
C ASP A 131 -18.36 -11.69 4.03
N HIS A 132 -17.66 -12.58 4.74
CA HIS A 132 -17.67 -12.58 6.20
C HIS A 132 -16.71 -11.53 6.80
N ALA A 133 -15.67 -11.12 6.07
CA ALA A 133 -14.70 -10.12 6.51
C ALA A 133 -15.20 -8.69 6.27
N ALA A 134 -16.00 -8.47 5.22
CA ALA A 134 -16.53 -7.16 4.85
C ALA A 134 -17.22 -6.42 6.01
N PRO A 135 -18.06 -7.05 6.86
CA PRO A 135 -18.68 -6.38 8.01
C PRO A 135 -17.68 -5.85 9.06
N PHE A 136 -16.45 -6.35 9.10
CA PHE A 136 -15.39 -5.82 9.96
C PHE A 136 -14.62 -4.69 9.26
N LEU A 137 -14.39 -4.82 7.95
CA LEU A 137 -13.63 -3.88 7.14
C LEU A 137 -14.34 -2.55 6.87
N VAL A 138 -15.67 -2.48 7.03
CA VAL A 138 -16.43 -1.22 6.97
C VAL A 138 -16.10 -0.23 8.10
N TYR A 139 -15.34 -0.65 9.12
CA TYR A 139 -14.87 0.21 10.20
C TYR A 139 -13.47 0.75 9.84
N PRO A 140 -13.35 1.98 9.31
CA PRO A 140 -12.08 2.49 8.75
C PRO A 140 -10.97 2.64 9.79
N ASP A 141 -11.35 2.87 11.05
CA ASP A 141 -10.41 3.03 12.16
C ASP A 141 -9.93 1.70 12.75
N GLN A 142 -10.49 0.56 12.34
CA GLN A 142 -10.24 -0.75 12.94
C GLN A 142 -9.49 -1.68 11.99
N ALA A 143 -8.78 -2.65 12.55
CA ALA A 143 -8.04 -3.63 11.76
C ALA A 143 -8.55 -5.07 11.89
N VAL A 144 -8.22 -5.86 10.89
CA VAL A 144 -8.57 -7.27 10.73
C VAL A 144 -7.30 -8.05 10.45
N PHE A 145 -7.06 -9.09 11.23
CA PHE A 145 -5.97 -10.05 11.01
C PHE A 145 -6.54 -11.36 10.47
N ILE A 146 -6.15 -11.74 9.25
CA ILE A 146 -6.64 -12.99 8.65
C ILE A 146 -5.66 -14.13 8.95
N LEU A 147 -6.17 -15.25 9.44
CA LEU A 147 -5.38 -16.45 9.67
C LEU A 147 -4.85 -17.02 8.35
N CYS A 148 -3.55 -16.88 8.10
CA CYS A 148 -2.92 -17.40 6.89
C CYS A 148 -2.30 -18.77 7.13
N HIS A 149 -1.54 -18.94 8.21
CA HIS A 149 -0.79 -20.17 8.47
C HIS A 149 -0.81 -20.55 9.96
N THR A 150 -0.70 -21.84 10.26
CA THR A 150 -0.63 -22.41 11.61
C THR A 150 0.41 -23.52 11.73
N SER A 151 1.07 -23.64 12.89
CA SER A 151 2.17 -24.58 13.11
C SER A 151 1.73 -25.97 13.55
N ASN A 152 0.44 -26.21 13.79
CA ASN A 152 -0.03 -27.49 14.29
C ASN A 152 0.04 -28.58 13.22
N PRO A 153 0.52 -29.81 13.55
CA PRO A 153 0.71 -30.88 12.57
C PRO A 153 -0.53 -31.23 11.74
N GLY A 154 -1.72 -31.17 12.36
CA GLY A 154 -2.98 -31.49 11.70
C GLY A 154 -3.38 -30.53 10.58
N ALA A 155 -2.78 -29.33 10.51
CA ALA A 155 -3.09 -28.37 9.48
C ALA A 155 -2.20 -28.50 8.23
N ILE A 156 -1.14 -29.31 8.26
CA ILE A 156 -0.22 -29.53 7.12
C ILE A 156 -1.01 -29.99 5.88
N ALA A 157 -1.90 -30.98 6.05
CA ALA A 157 -2.68 -31.57 4.95
C ALA A 157 -3.56 -30.55 4.21
N LEU A 158 -4.03 -29.50 4.88
CA LEU A 158 -4.80 -28.42 4.27
C LEU A 158 -3.90 -27.31 3.75
N GLN A 159 -2.92 -26.90 4.55
CA GLN A 159 -2.07 -25.75 4.24
C GLN A 159 -1.13 -26.00 3.07
N GLU A 160 -0.63 -27.23 2.90
CA GLU A 160 0.29 -27.59 1.79
C GLU A 160 -0.44 -28.08 0.53
N TYR A 161 -1.76 -28.20 0.56
CA TYR A 161 -2.56 -28.55 -0.62
C TYR A 161 -2.63 -27.37 -1.62
N PRO A 162 -2.65 -27.61 -2.94
CA PRO A 162 -2.46 -28.89 -3.62
C PRO A 162 -1.00 -29.31 -3.75
N THR A 163 -0.05 -28.38 -3.74
CA THR A 163 1.39 -28.67 -3.90
C THR A 163 2.26 -27.76 -3.02
N ALA A 164 3.48 -28.20 -2.73
CA ALA A 164 4.44 -27.43 -1.92
C ALA A 164 4.86 -26.09 -2.56
N ASP A 165 4.78 -25.97 -3.89
CA ASP A 165 5.07 -24.74 -4.63
C ASP A 165 3.89 -23.75 -4.62
N ASN A 166 2.66 -24.28 -4.57
CA ASN A 166 1.44 -23.48 -4.52
C ASN A 166 0.54 -23.90 -3.34
N PRO A 167 1.03 -23.76 -2.10
CA PRO A 167 0.30 -24.19 -0.91
C PRO A 167 -0.88 -23.25 -0.63
N PHE A 168 -1.95 -23.80 -0.06
CA PHE A 168 -3.19 -23.09 0.24
C PHE A 168 -2.96 -21.84 1.09
N TYR A 169 -2.04 -21.87 2.07
CA TYR A 169 -1.79 -20.69 2.90
C TYR A 169 -1.25 -19.50 2.09
N LEU A 170 -0.46 -19.73 1.03
CA LEU A 170 -0.02 -18.65 0.15
C LEU A 170 -1.13 -18.18 -0.79
N GLN A 171 -2.03 -19.09 -1.19
CA GLN A 171 -3.23 -18.70 -1.92
C GLN A 171 -4.12 -17.79 -1.08
N VAL A 172 -4.29 -18.08 0.22
CA VAL A 172 -4.97 -17.18 1.15
C VAL A 172 -4.30 -15.82 1.17
N VAL A 173 -2.98 -15.74 1.33
CA VAL A 173 -2.25 -14.46 1.37
C VAL A 173 -2.47 -13.65 0.09
N ARG A 174 -2.44 -14.28 -1.09
CA ARG A 174 -2.71 -13.61 -2.39
C ARG A 174 -4.15 -13.12 -2.50
N GLU A 175 -5.11 -13.95 -2.10
CA GLU A 175 -6.54 -13.65 -2.18
C GLU A 175 -6.90 -12.42 -1.33
N ILE A 176 -6.39 -12.36 -0.10
CA ILE A 176 -6.79 -11.32 0.84
C ILE A 176 -6.14 -9.95 0.56
N GLN A 177 -5.16 -9.83 -0.33
CA GLN A 177 -4.50 -8.54 -0.62
C GLN A 177 -5.49 -7.44 -1.03
N SER A 178 -6.58 -7.84 -1.68
CA SER A 178 -7.64 -6.96 -2.16
C SER A 178 -8.77 -6.72 -1.15
N TRP A 179 -8.79 -7.44 -0.01
CA TRP A 179 -9.91 -7.39 0.91
C TRP A 179 -10.00 -6.04 1.65
N GLY A 180 -8.86 -5.46 1.99
CA GLY A 180 -8.79 -4.23 2.76
C GLY A 180 -7.52 -3.41 2.49
N THR A 181 -7.55 -2.17 2.94
CA THR A 181 -6.41 -1.24 2.83
C THR A 181 -5.20 -1.72 3.63
N LEU A 182 -4.04 -1.10 3.40
CA LEU A 182 -2.80 -1.41 4.12
C LEU A 182 -2.96 -1.25 5.64
N GLU A 183 -3.69 -0.23 6.07
CA GLU A 183 -3.88 0.13 7.48
C GLU A 183 -4.95 -0.71 8.19
N GLN A 184 -5.76 -1.46 7.44
CA GLN A 184 -6.88 -2.24 7.99
C GLN A 184 -6.65 -3.76 7.95
N LEU A 185 -5.73 -4.27 7.13
CA LEU A 185 -5.56 -5.71 6.93
C LEU A 185 -4.16 -6.17 7.30
N GLY A 186 -4.09 -7.04 8.32
CA GLY A 186 -2.90 -7.78 8.73
C GLY A 186 -3.03 -9.28 8.52
N LEU A 187 -1.91 -9.99 8.69
CA LEU A 187 -1.80 -11.44 8.52
C LEU A 187 -1.55 -12.08 9.88
N GLU A 188 -2.32 -13.08 10.27
CA GLU A 188 -2.02 -13.91 11.44
C GLU A 188 -1.27 -15.18 10.98
N VAL A 189 -0.07 -15.40 11.51
CA VAL A 189 0.84 -16.48 11.08
C VAL A 189 1.41 -17.22 12.28
N GLY A 190 1.07 -18.50 12.42
CA GLY A 190 1.73 -19.41 13.36
C GLY A 190 2.76 -20.26 12.65
N THR A 191 4.06 -19.99 12.87
CA THR A 191 5.15 -20.80 12.32
C THR A 191 6.42 -20.61 13.13
N THR A 192 7.20 -21.68 13.28
CA THR A 192 8.59 -21.63 13.75
C THR A 192 9.58 -21.82 12.60
N ASN A 193 9.08 -21.94 11.36
CA ASN A 193 9.91 -22.09 10.16
C ASN A 193 10.07 -20.72 9.46
N PRO A 194 11.30 -20.16 9.41
CA PRO A 194 11.59 -18.91 8.70
C PRO A 194 11.21 -18.94 7.22
N ASP A 195 11.26 -20.09 6.55
CA ASP A 195 10.95 -20.19 5.12
C ASP A 195 9.48 -19.87 4.83
N VAL A 196 8.58 -20.22 5.75
CA VAL A 196 7.16 -19.86 5.65
C VAL A 196 7.01 -18.34 5.71
N LEU A 197 7.69 -17.67 6.64
CA LEU A 197 7.66 -16.21 6.75
C LEU A 197 8.23 -15.55 5.51
N ARG A 198 9.36 -16.05 4.98
CA ARG A 198 9.97 -15.51 3.77
C ARG A 198 9.03 -15.62 2.56
N LYS A 199 8.33 -16.75 2.40
CA LYS A 199 7.33 -16.94 1.34
C LYS A 199 6.15 -15.98 1.49
N ILE A 200 5.63 -15.78 2.70
CA ILE A 200 4.53 -14.85 2.98
C ILE A 200 4.97 -13.40 2.73
N ARG A 201 6.14 -13.01 3.26
CA ARG A 201 6.71 -11.65 3.13
C ARG A 201 7.06 -11.32 1.67
N ALA A 202 7.42 -12.30 0.85
CA ALA A 202 7.63 -12.10 -0.59
C ALA A 202 6.35 -11.73 -1.35
N ILE A 203 5.18 -12.21 -0.91
CA ILE A 203 3.88 -11.87 -1.53
C ILE A 203 3.30 -10.59 -0.92
N ALA A 204 3.48 -10.38 0.37
CA ALA A 204 2.91 -9.27 1.14
C ALA A 204 4.01 -8.50 1.91
N PRO A 205 4.93 -7.81 1.21
CA PRO A 205 6.09 -7.15 1.83
C PRO A 205 5.69 -6.07 2.83
N GLU A 206 4.62 -5.34 2.56
CA GLU A 206 4.13 -4.19 3.31
C GLU A 206 3.24 -4.52 4.51
N ARG A 207 2.66 -5.72 4.57
CA ARG A 207 1.60 -6.06 5.53
C ARG A 207 2.13 -6.32 6.93
N ILE A 208 1.37 -5.92 7.95
CA ILE A 208 1.68 -6.34 9.32
C ILE A 208 1.43 -7.85 9.46
N ILE A 209 2.39 -8.57 10.02
CA ILE A 209 2.27 -9.97 10.39
C ILE A 209 2.18 -10.09 11.92
N LEU A 210 1.09 -10.66 12.44
CA LEU A 210 0.94 -11.10 13.81
C LEU A 210 1.39 -12.55 13.96
N LEU A 211 2.51 -12.78 14.63
CA LEU A 211 2.96 -14.13 14.93
C LEU A 211 2.15 -14.74 16.07
N ARG A 212 1.92 -16.06 15.99
CA ARG A 212 1.28 -16.82 17.08
C ARG A 212 2.24 -17.59 17.97
N SER A 213 3.37 -18.01 17.42
CA SER A 213 4.39 -18.78 18.12
C SER A 213 5.71 -18.56 17.42
N ILE A 214 6.77 -18.31 18.16
CA ILE A 214 8.13 -18.14 17.61
C ILE A 214 9.11 -19.19 18.14
N TRP A 215 8.68 -20.03 19.08
CA TRP A 215 9.57 -20.93 19.82
C TRP A 215 9.37 -22.38 19.41
N ALA A 216 10.36 -22.91 18.71
CA ALA A 216 10.72 -24.33 18.77
C ALA A 216 11.73 -24.51 19.91
N GLU A 217 11.83 -25.70 20.50
CA GLU A 217 12.77 -25.99 21.59
C GLU A 217 14.20 -25.51 21.23
N GLY A 218 14.72 -24.52 21.97
CA GLY A 218 16.07 -23.98 21.82
C GLY A 218 16.28 -22.86 20.77
N GLY A 219 15.23 -22.27 20.22
CA GLY A 219 15.27 -21.46 18.98
C GLY A 219 15.94 -20.08 19.05
N ASP A 220 16.91 -19.88 18.16
CA ASP A 220 17.45 -18.58 17.73
C ASP A 220 16.36 -17.71 17.09
N LEU A 221 16.18 -16.48 17.60
CA LEU A 221 15.21 -15.50 17.07
C LEU A 221 15.63 -14.90 15.74
N GLN A 222 16.93 -14.85 15.46
CA GLN A 222 17.48 -14.10 14.35
C GLN A 222 16.91 -14.55 12.99
N PRO A 223 16.80 -15.86 12.67
CA PRO A 223 16.19 -16.32 11.42
C PRO A 223 14.72 -15.94 11.27
N ILE A 224 13.95 -15.96 12.36
CA ILE A 224 12.53 -15.58 12.36
C ILE A 224 12.37 -14.08 12.13
N LEU A 225 13.17 -13.26 12.82
CA LEU A 225 13.17 -11.81 12.64
C LEU A 225 13.61 -11.43 11.23
N GLN A 226 14.68 -12.03 10.72
CA GLN A 226 15.19 -11.76 9.38
C GLN A 226 14.19 -12.15 8.28
N ALA A 227 13.43 -13.24 8.46
CA ALA A 227 12.42 -13.66 7.49
C ALA A 227 11.09 -12.92 7.65
N GLY A 228 10.77 -12.46 8.85
CA GLY A 228 9.48 -11.90 9.22
C GLY A 228 9.42 -10.38 9.16
N LEU A 229 10.49 -9.64 9.43
CA LEU A 229 10.50 -8.18 9.37
C LEU A 229 10.46 -7.68 7.92
N ASN A 230 9.90 -6.49 7.71
CA ASN A 230 9.96 -5.80 6.43
C ASN A 230 11.33 -5.10 6.24
N GLN A 231 11.51 -4.41 5.11
CA GLN A 231 12.76 -3.71 4.78
C GLN A 231 13.10 -2.55 5.74
N THR A 232 12.12 -1.98 6.44
CA THR A 232 12.36 -0.95 7.46
C THR A 232 12.68 -1.55 8.84
N GLY A 233 12.72 -2.88 8.95
CA GLY A 233 12.88 -3.57 10.23
C GLY A 233 11.61 -3.58 11.08
N GLU A 234 10.43 -3.40 10.48
CA GLU A 234 9.13 -3.33 11.15
C GLU A 234 8.15 -4.38 10.59
N GLY A 235 6.84 -4.19 10.81
CA GLY A 235 5.79 -5.01 10.19
C GLY A 235 5.63 -6.42 10.76
N LEU A 236 6.23 -6.71 11.91
CA LEU A 236 6.11 -7.98 12.63
C LEU A 236 5.71 -7.74 14.08
N LEU A 237 4.62 -8.38 14.52
CA LEU A 237 4.16 -8.39 15.90
C LEU A 237 4.49 -9.74 16.51
N ILE A 238 5.17 -9.73 17.65
CA ILE A 238 5.82 -10.89 18.23
C ILE A 238 5.15 -11.24 19.56
N PRO A 239 4.55 -12.43 19.70
CA PRO A 239 3.88 -12.82 20.93
C PRO A 239 4.90 -13.09 22.03
N VAL A 240 4.64 -12.56 23.22
CA VAL A 240 5.37 -12.98 24.42
C VAL A 240 5.04 -14.45 24.72
N PRO A 241 6.04 -15.31 24.95
CA PRO A 241 5.79 -16.71 25.30
C PRO A 241 4.87 -16.85 26.52
N GLN A 242 3.88 -17.72 26.41
CA GLN A 242 2.91 -17.97 27.48
C GLN A 242 3.57 -18.46 28.77
N ASP A 243 4.65 -19.25 28.67
CA ASP A 243 5.39 -19.76 29.84
C ASP A 243 6.05 -18.64 30.66
N TYR A 244 6.26 -17.44 30.10
CA TYR A 244 6.79 -16.31 30.85
C TYR A 244 5.75 -15.77 31.85
N LEU A 245 4.46 -15.90 31.56
CA LEU A 245 3.36 -15.33 32.36
C LEU A 245 3.30 -15.94 33.79
N ALA A 246 3.85 -17.14 33.98
CA ALA A 246 3.91 -17.83 35.26
C ALA A 246 5.20 -17.56 36.06
N GLN A 247 6.19 -16.86 35.47
CA GLN A 247 7.48 -16.61 36.10
C GLN A 247 7.43 -15.43 37.07
N GLN A 248 8.16 -15.51 38.19
CA GLN A 248 8.20 -14.42 39.17
C GLN A 248 8.88 -13.15 38.63
N ASN A 249 9.84 -13.31 37.72
CA ASN A 249 10.59 -12.23 37.06
C ASN A 249 10.02 -11.88 35.67
N PHE A 250 8.72 -12.07 35.45
CA PHE A 250 8.04 -11.84 34.18
C PHE A 250 8.39 -10.50 33.51
N ALA A 251 8.35 -9.39 34.26
CA ALA A 251 8.67 -8.06 33.73
C ALA A 251 10.11 -7.96 33.19
N GLU A 252 11.05 -8.60 33.87
CA GLU A 252 12.46 -8.65 33.46
C GLU A 252 12.64 -9.56 32.24
N ALA A 253 11.96 -10.71 32.20
CA ALA A 253 11.98 -11.60 31.04
C ALA A 253 11.44 -10.92 29.77
N VAL A 254 10.33 -10.19 29.87
CA VAL A 254 9.77 -9.38 28.76
C VAL A 254 10.73 -8.26 28.35
N LYS A 255 11.37 -7.60 29.31
CA LYS A 255 12.36 -6.56 29.02
C LYS A 255 13.56 -7.11 28.26
N ASN A 256 14.12 -8.24 28.71
CA ASN A 256 15.28 -8.87 28.07
C ASN A 256 14.95 -9.32 26.65
N LEU A 257 13.77 -9.92 26.46
CA LEU A 257 13.27 -10.29 25.14
C LEU A 257 13.13 -9.07 24.21
N ASN A 258 12.59 -7.96 24.71
CA ASN A 258 12.49 -6.73 23.92
C ASN A 258 13.87 -6.19 23.51
N GLN A 259 14.85 -6.24 24.42
CA GLN A 259 16.22 -5.82 24.14
C GLN A 259 16.88 -6.70 23.09
N GLU A 260 16.73 -8.02 23.18
CA GLU A 260 17.25 -8.98 22.21
C GLU A 260 16.67 -8.73 20.81
N ILE A 261 15.34 -8.57 20.70
CA ILE A 261 14.67 -8.27 19.43
C ILE A 261 15.19 -6.96 18.83
N ASN A 262 15.31 -5.91 19.63
CA ASN A 262 15.80 -4.61 19.15
C ASN A 262 17.26 -4.67 18.71
N GLN A 263 18.12 -5.42 19.41
CA GLN A 263 19.52 -5.61 19.00
C GLN A 263 19.62 -6.30 17.64
N ILE A 264 18.85 -7.37 17.43
CA ILE A 264 18.81 -8.07 16.14
C ILE A 264 18.25 -7.14 15.06
N ARG A 265 17.19 -6.38 15.36
CA ARG A 265 16.58 -5.43 14.43
C ARG A 265 17.56 -4.34 13.99
N GLU A 266 18.31 -3.77 14.93
CA GLU A 266 19.37 -2.80 14.63
C GLU A 266 20.50 -3.42 13.80
N GLN A 267 20.89 -4.66 14.09
CA GLN A 267 21.92 -5.37 13.30
C GLN A 267 21.44 -5.60 11.87
N LEU A 268 20.19 -6.05 11.67
CA LEU A 268 19.61 -6.24 10.34
C LEU A 268 19.50 -4.92 9.56
N ILE A 269 19.13 -3.82 10.22
CA ILE A 269 19.13 -2.48 9.60
C ILE A 269 20.56 -2.03 9.27
N LYS A 270 21.55 -2.34 10.13
CA LYS A 270 22.98 -2.02 9.94
C LYS A 270 23.62 -2.81 8.80
N GLU A 271 23.35 -4.12 8.72
CA GLU A 271 23.80 -4.98 7.62
C GLU A 271 23.06 -4.66 6.31
N GLY A 272 21.80 -4.21 6.41
CA GLY A 272 21.02 -3.64 5.30
C GLY A 272 21.39 -2.20 4.95
N SER A 273 22.23 -1.52 5.73
CA SER A 273 22.66 -0.14 5.45
C SER A 273 24.01 -0.07 4.76
N SER A 274 24.05 -0.57 3.52
CA SER A 274 24.40 0.38 2.46
C SER A 274 23.24 1.35 2.36
N CYS A 275 23.34 2.45 3.09
CA CYS A 275 22.38 3.54 3.05
C CYS A 275 22.33 4.09 1.62
N GLN A 276 21.44 3.54 0.80
CA GLN A 276 20.81 4.29 -0.25
C GLN A 276 19.76 5.15 0.44
N LEU A 277 20.11 6.41 0.65
CA LEU A 277 19.10 7.47 0.59
C LEU A 277 18.14 7.12 -0.56
N TRP A 278 16.85 7.07 -0.23
CA TRP A 278 15.73 6.61 -1.06
C TRP A 278 15.96 6.78 -2.57
N THR A 279 16.56 5.76 -3.17
CA THR A 279 16.46 5.42 -4.58
C THR A 279 16.28 3.92 -4.60
N THR A 280 15.11 3.48 -5.04
CA THR A 280 14.66 2.09 -4.99
C THR A 280 15.60 1.18 -5.80
N ASN A 281 16.23 0.20 -5.15
CA ASN A 281 16.89 -0.93 -5.82
C ASN A 281 16.07 -2.19 -5.59
N VAL A 282 15.12 -2.45 -6.50
CA VAL A 282 14.49 -3.77 -6.70
C VAL A 282 15.34 -4.51 -7.74
N CYS A 283 15.52 -5.82 -7.60
CA CYS A 283 16.18 -6.63 -8.63
C CYS A 283 15.50 -6.43 -10.00
N PHE A 284 16.27 -5.85 -10.91
CA PHE A 284 15.92 -5.46 -12.27
C PHE A 284 15.38 -6.63 -13.11
N LEU A 285 14.06 -6.75 -13.22
CA LEU A 285 13.46 -6.37 -14.50
C LEU A 285 13.27 -4.86 -14.40
N GLN A 286 13.76 -4.07 -15.35
CA GLN A 286 13.56 -2.62 -15.34
C GLN A 286 12.07 -2.33 -15.42
N GLN A 287 11.39 -2.28 -14.27
CA GLN A 287 10.00 -1.87 -14.18
C GLN A 287 9.96 -0.36 -14.36
N HIS A 288 9.26 0.08 -15.39
CA HIS A 288 9.12 1.49 -15.71
C HIS A 288 8.49 2.24 -14.50
N PRO A 289 8.99 3.43 -14.10
CA PRO A 289 8.49 4.15 -12.92
C PRO A 289 6.97 4.45 -12.98
N HIS A 290 6.41 4.48 -14.18
CA HIS A 290 4.98 4.65 -14.44
C HIS A 290 4.28 3.36 -14.87
N GLN A 291 4.79 2.17 -14.51
CA GLN A 291 4.23 0.88 -14.93
C GLN A 291 2.73 0.76 -14.66
N ASP A 292 2.28 1.02 -13.43
CA ASP A 292 0.86 0.93 -13.08
C ASP A 292 -0.01 1.88 -13.89
N LEU A 293 0.49 3.09 -14.16
CA LEU A 293 -0.20 4.07 -14.99
C LEU A 293 -0.31 3.58 -16.44
N ILE A 294 0.76 3.00 -17.00
CA ILE A 294 0.75 2.41 -18.35
C ILE A 294 -0.31 1.30 -18.45
N LEU A 295 -0.35 0.40 -17.46
CA LEU A 295 -1.33 -0.69 -17.41
C LEU A 295 -2.77 -0.16 -17.31
N GLN A 296 -3.01 0.83 -16.45
CA GLN A 296 -4.32 1.44 -16.30
C GLN A 296 -4.79 2.17 -17.57
N LEU A 297 -3.89 2.87 -18.27
CA LEU A 297 -4.18 3.51 -19.55
C LEU A 297 -4.56 2.48 -20.61
N PHE A 298 -3.88 1.34 -20.65
CA PHE A 298 -4.24 0.24 -21.53
C PHE A 298 -5.62 -0.33 -21.19
N ASP A 299 -5.89 -0.58 -19.91
CA ASP A 299 -7.15 -1.18 -19.43
C ASP A 299 -8.38 -0.28 -19.72
N ILE A 300 -8.23 1.06 -19.72
CA ILE A 300 -9.30 1.99 -20.13
C ILE A 300 -9.38 2.20 -21.66
N GLY A 301 -8.57 1.48 -22.42
CA GLY A 301 -8.55 1.51 -23.88
C GLY A 301 -8.00 2.82 -24.46
N CYS A 302 -7.01 3.43 -23.82
CA CYS A 302 -6.26 4.55 -24.41
C CYS A 302 -5.33 4.09 -25.52
N LEU A 303 -4.89 2.83 -25.53
CA LEU A 303 -4.17 2.21 -26.64
C LEU A 303 -5.06 1.13 -27.27
N LEU A 304 -5.32 1.25 -28.57
CA LEU A 304 -6.18 0.34 -29.33
C LEU A 304 -5.39 -0.25 -30.49
N PHE A 305 -5.53 -1.56 -30.72
CA PHE A 305 -4.95 -2.24 -31.88
C PHE A 305 -5.98 -2.43 -33.00
N GLY A 306 -5.53 -2.36 -34.25
CA GLY A 306 -6.36 -2.46 -35.45
C GLY A 306 -5.85 -1.57 -36.59
N ASP A 307 -6.46 -1.66 -37.77
CA ASP A 307 -6.05 -0.85 -38.93
C ASP A 307 -6.62 0.57 -38.85
N TYR A 308 -5.80 1.55 -38.48
CA TYR A 308 -6.20 2.95 -38.36
C TYR A 308 -5.52 3.85 -39.40
N VAL A 309 -6.32 4.54 -40.22
CA VAL A 309 -5.81 5.53 -41.19
C VAL A 309 -5.61 6.88 -40.49
N GLN A 310 -4.36 7.36 -40.43
CA GLN A 310 -4.02 8.67 -39.90
C GLN A 310 -4.42 9.81 -40.85
N ALA A 311 -4.46 11.04 -40.32
CA ALA A 311 -4.68 12.25 -41.11
C ALA A 311 -3.62 12.49 -42.21
N SER A 312 -2.45 11.85 -42.09
CA SER A 312 -1.38 11.82 -43.10
C SER A 312 -1.63 10.84 -44.25
N GLY A 313 -2.63 9.95 -44.14
CA GLY A 313 -2.91 8.86 -45.07
C GLY A 313 -2.16 7.56 -44.79
N ALA A 314 -1.26 7.52 -43.80
CA ALA A 314 -0.59 6.31 -43.35
C ALA A 314 -1.52 5.43 -42.51
N THR A 315 -1.47 4.11 -42.70
CA THR A 315 -2.13 3.12 -41.84
C THR A 315 -1.18 2.67 -40.74
N PHE A 316 -1.60 2.85 -39.49
CA PHE A 316 -0.93 2.30 -38.32
C PHE A 316 -1.74 1.15 -37.76
N SER A 317 -1.05 0.18 -37.18
CA SER A 317 -1.64 -1.02 -36.57
C SER A 317 -2.19 -0.74 -35.16
N TYR A 318 -2.08 0.51 -34.70
CA TYR A 318 -2.60 0.97 -33.41
C TYR A 318 -3.00 2.46 -33.42
N TYR A 319 -3.75 2.85 -32.40
CA TYR A 319 -4.19 4.22 -32.15
C TYR A 319 -4.15 4.55 -30.66
N ILE A 320 -3.66 5.76 -30.34
CA ILE A 320 -3.60 6.29 -28.98
C ILE A 320 -4.63 7.40 -28.80
N ASP A 321 -5.62 7.19 -27.91
CA ASP A 321 -6.65 8.16 -27.56
C ASP A 321 -6.61 8.55 -26.08
N LEU A 322 -5.81 9.57 -25.77
CA LEU A 322 -5.71 10.12 -24.43
C LEU A 322 -6.93 10.96 -24.02
N ARG A 323 -7.91 11.20 -24.91
CA ARG A 323 -9.11 11.97 -24.53
C ARG A 323 -9.99 11.23 -23.53
N LYS A 324 -9.87 9.91 -23.44
CA LYS A 324 -10.63 9.06 -22.51
C LYS A 324 -10.22 9.27 -21.05
N ILE A 325 -9.02 9.78 -20.78
CA ILE A 325 -8.51 9.95 -19.41
C ILE A 325 -9.41 10.89 -18.58
N ILE A 326 -10.03 11.89 -19.22
CA ILE A 326 -10.87 12.89 -18.53
C ILE A 326 -12.12 12.26 -17.88
N SER A 327 -12.56 11.10 -18.37
CA SER A 327 -13.68 10.35 -17.81
C SER A 327 -13.28 9.51 -16.58
N ASN A 328 -11.99 9.46 -16.24
CA ASN A 328 -11.42 8.66 -15.15
C ASN A 328 -10.59 9.56 -14.20
N PRO A 329 -11.21 10.26 -13.25
CA PRO A 329 -10.52 11.28 -12.44
C PRO A 329 -9.29 10.80 -11.66
N GLN A 330 -9.28 9.54 -11.21
CA GLN A 330 -8.14 8.95 -10.49
C GLN A 330 -6.92 8.78 -11.41
N ILE A 331 -7.10 8.17 -12.58
CA ILE A 331 -6.05 8.01 -13.60
C ILE A 331 -5.62 9.39 -14.10
N PHE A 332 -6.59 10.29 -14.33
CA PHE A 332 -6.28 11.65 -14.76
C PHE A 332 -5.40 12.38 -13.75
N ASN A 333 -5.65 12.25 -12.45
CA ASN A 333 -4.80 12.84 -11.42
C ASN A 333 -3.37 12.28 -11.43
N GLN A 334 -3.19 10.98 -11.71
CA GLN A 334 -1.87 10.39 -11.87
C GLN A 334 -1.13 10.95 -13.09
N VAL A 335 -1.83 11.11 -14.23
CA VAL A 335 -1.29 11.78 -15.42
C VAL A 335 -0.83 13.20 -15.08
N LEU A 336 -1.64 13.98 -14.35
CA LEU A 336 -1.28 15.33 -13.93
C LEU A 336 -0.03 15.35 -13.05
N ASN A 337 0.10 14.42 -12.11
CA ASN A 337 1.29 14.31 -11.26
C ASN A 337 2.55 14.01 -12.09
N ALA A 338 2.46 13.12 -13.08
CA ALA A 338 3.60 12.77 -13.92
C ALA A 338 4.06 13.95 -14.79
N TYR A 339 3.14 14.76 -15.31
CA TYR A 339 3.50 16.04 -15.95
C TYR A 339 4.12 17.03 -14.95
N ALA A 340 3.57 17.11 -13.73
CA ALA A 340 4.04 18.04 -12.70
C ALA A 340 5.50 17.78 -12.30
N GLU A 341 5.94 16.51 -12.26
CA GLU A 341 7.34 16.15 -11.99
C GLU A 341 8.31 16.78 -13.00
N ILE A 342 7.94 16.85 -14.28
CA ILE A 342 8.73 17.55 -15.30
C ILE A 342 8.66 19.06 -15.07
N LEU A 343 7.44 19.60 -14.91
CA LEU A 343 7.22 21.05 -14.80
C LEU A 343 7.91 21.68 -13.58
N GLN A 344 8.04 20.96 -12.47
CA GLN A 344 8.73 21.44 -11.26
C GLN A 344 10.22 21.74 -11.50
N ASN A 345 10.82 21.14 -12.52
CA ASN A 345 12.23 21.35 -12.89
C ASN A 345 12.43 22.44 -13.96
N LEU A 346 11.35 23.04 -14.45
CA LEU A 346 11.38 24.08 -15.48
C LEU A 346 11.10 25.46 -14.87
N THR A 347 11.58 26.51 -15.54
CA THR A 347 11.33 27.90 -15.15
C THR A 347 10.47 28.57 -16.21
N PHE A 348 9.23 28.90 -15.84
CA PHE A 348 8.26 29.57 -16.71
C PHE A 348 7.27 30.37 -15.86
N GLU A 349 6.56 31.30 -16.49
CA GLU A 349 5.56 32.14 -15.81
C GLU A 349 4.12 31.68 -16.07
N ARG A 350 3.87 30.96 -17.16
CA ARG A 350 2.53 30.46 -17.52
C ARG A 350 2.54 29.09 -18.21
N ILE A 351 1.43 28.38 -18.08
CA ILE A 351 1.15 27.13 -18.79
C ILE A 351 0.30 27.43 -20.03
N ALA A 352 0.71 26.93 -21.19
CA ALA A 352 -0.01 27.06 -22.45
C ALA A 352 -0.52 25.70 -22.94
N GLY A 353 -1.82 25.40 -22.81
CA GLY A 353 -2.39 24.12 -23.22
C GLY A 353 -2.84 24.12 -24.69
N LEU A 354 -2.44 23.14 -25.49
CA LEU A 354 -2.86 23.05 -26.90
C LEU A 354 -4.26 22.41 -27.04
N PRO A 355 -5.24 23.07 -27.71
CA PRO A 355 -6.57 22.50 -27.88
C PRO A 355 -6.66 21.40 -28.95
N TYR A 356 -7.48 20.37 -28.78
CA TYR A 356 -8.38 20.10 -27.65
C TYR A 356 -7.86 19.00 -26.71
N GLY A 357 -6.85 18.23 -27.13
CA GLY A 357 -6.38 17.04 -26.41
C GLY A 357 -5.74 17.39 -25.07
N ALA A 358 -4.83 18.36 -25.07
CA ALA A 358 -4.07 18.74 -23.89
C ALA A 358 -4.74 19.82 -23.03
N LEU A 359 -5.83 20.44 -23.50
CA LEU A 359 -6.49 21.54 -22.78
C LEU A 359 -7.02 21.12 -21.39
N PRO A 360 -7.67 19.95 -21.20
CA PRO A 360 -8.05 19.47 -19.88
C PRO A 360 -6.83 19.25 -18.99
N THR A 361 -5.78 18.62 -19.51
CA THR A 361 -4.53 18.35 -18.78
C THR A 361 -3.87 19.64 -18.30
N ALA A 362 -3.70 20.61 -19.20
CA ALA A 362 -3.14 21.91 -18.86
C ALA A 362 -4.00 22.67 -17.84
N THR A 363 -5.33 22.53 -17.90
CA THR A 363 -6.24 23.09 -16.88
C THR A 363 -6.02 22.44 -15.52
N GLY A 364 -5.90 21.10 -15.48
CA GLY A 364 -5.60 20.37 -14.25
C GLY A 364 -4.26 20.78 -13.64
N LEU A 365 -3.22 20.90 -14.47
CA LEU A 365 -1.87 21.33 -14.06
C LEU A 365 -1.86 22.77 -13.54
N ALA A 366 -2.57 23.68 -14.21
CA ALA A 366 -2.68 25.07 -13.78
C ALA A 366 -3.33 25.18 -12.39
N LEU A 367 -4.37 24.37 -12.13
CA LEU A 367 -5.03 24.32 -10.82
C LEU A 367 -4.15 23.66 -9.75
N SER A 368 -3.48 22.55 -10.05
CA SER A 368 -2.69 21.80 -9.08
C SER A 368 -1.38 22.50 -8.71
N LEU A 369 -0.71 23.10 -9.69
CA LEU A 369 0.57 23.80 -9.51
C LEU A 369 0.39 25.31 -9.26
N ASN A 370 -0.84 25.80 -9.29
CA ASN A 370 -1.19 27.21 -9.08
C ASN A 370 -0.47 28.17 -10.07
N PHE A 371 -0.42 27.79 -11.35
CA PHE A 371 0.11 28.62 -12.43
C PHE A 371 -1.02 29.23 -13.27
N PRO A 372 -0.89 30.50 -13.72
CA PRO A 372 -1.80 31.04 -14.71
C PRO A 372 -1.73 30.28 -16.04
N MET A 373 -2.90 30.06 -16.65
CA MET A 373 -3.02 29.32 -17.91
C MET A 373 -3.42 30.24 -19.07
N ILE A 374 -2.88 29.96 -20.25
CA ILE A 374 -3.31 30.49 -21.55
C ILE A 374 -3.51 29.34 -22.54
N PHE A 375 -4.15 29.60 -23.68
CA PHE A 375 -4.15 28.64 -24.80
C PHE A 375 -4.35 29.31 -26.16
N PRO A 376 -3.63 28.87 -27.20
CA PRO A 376 -3.85 29.36 -28.56
C PRO A 376 -5.16 28.79 -29.13
N ARG A 377 -5.96 29.63 -29.78
CA ARG A 377 -7.20 29.18 -30.43
C ARG A 377 -6.88 28.35 -31.67
N LYS A 378 -7.66 27.28 -31.89
CA LYS A 378 -7.55 26.45 -33.10
C LYS A 378 -8.11 27.16 -34.34
N GLU A 379 -9.17 27.95 -34.18
CA GLU A 379 -9.87 28.66 -35.26
C GLU A 379 -9.80 30.18 -35.08
N VAL A 380 -9.63 30.91 -36.19
CA VAL A 380 -9.66 32.39 -36.21
C VAL A 380 -11.11 32.84 -36.46
N LYS A 381 -11.74 33.51 -35.49
CA LYS A 381 -13.09 34.08 -35.68
C LYS A 381 -13.03 35.25 -36.68
N ALA A 382 -13.94 35.27 -37.66
CA ALA A 382 -14.05 36.36 -38.64
C ALA A 382 -14.53 37.70 -38.06
N HIS A 383 -15.18 37.70 -36.88
CA HIS A 383 -15.71 38.89 -36.22
C HIS A 383 -15.38 38.92 -34.72
N GLY A 384 -14.85 40.05 -34.25
CA GLY A 384 -14.41 40.30 -32.86
C GLY A 384 -12.96 40.78 -32.77
N THR A 385 -12.49 41.14 -31.57
CA THR A 385 -11.05 41.34 -31.32
C THR A 385 -10.30 40.08 -31.75
N ARG A 386 -9.40 40.18 -32.74
CA ARG A 386 -8.65 39.08 -33.37
C ARG A 386 -7.62 38.44 -32.42
N ARG A 387 -8.02 38.12 -31.19
CA ARG A 387 -7.16 37.49 -30.18
C ARG A 387 -6.91 36.05 -30.60
N LEU A 388 -5.64 35.75 -30.85
CA LEU A 388 -5.15 34.43 -31.22
C LEU A 388 -5.02 33.51 -30.00
N ILE A 389 -4.93 34.08 -28.79
CA ILE A 389 -4.67 33.39 -27.52
C ILE A 389 -5.74 33.81 -26.51
N GLU A 390 -6.25 32.83 -25.76
CA GLU A 390 -7.11 33.04 -24.60
C GLU A 390 -6.30 33.10 -23.30
N GLY A 391 -6.78 33.89 -22.35
CA GLY A 391 -6.11 34.19 -21.10
C GLY A 391 -5.38 35.54 -21.13
N ASN A 392 -5.01 36.03 -19.94
CA ASN A 392 -4.26 37.29 -19.81
C ASN A 392 -2.76 36.98 -19.78
N PHE A 393 -1.96 37.78 -20.47
CA PHE A 393 -0.50 37.66 -20.49
C PHE A 393 0.15 38.99 -20.83
N HIS A 394 1.46 39.08 -20.57
CA HIS A 394 2.29 40.21 -20.93
C HIS A 394 3.37 39.78 -21.93
N PRO A 395 3.64 40.56 -23.01
CA PRO A 395 4.74 40.25 -23.91
C PRO A 395 6.08 40.17 -23.15
N GLY A 396 6.88 39.16 -23.47
CA GLY A 396 8.17 38.86 -22.86
C GLY A 396 8.15 37.77 -21.80
N GLU A 397 6.96 37.36 -21.32
CA GLU A 397 6.77 36.22 -20.41
C GLU A 397 7.14 34.89 -21.11
N THR A 398 7.82 34.02 -20.38
CA THR A 398 8.17 32.65 -20.72
C THR A 398 7.02 31.71 -20.42
N VAL A 399 6.67 30.87 -21.39
CA VAL A 399 5.57 29.91 -21.33
C VAL A 399 6.07 28.50 -21.59
N VAL A 400 5.49 27.54 -20.87
CA VAL A 400 5.63 26.11 -21.18
C VAL A 400 4.42 25.62 -21.96
N VAL A 401 4.65 24.94 -23.07
CA VAL A 401 3.57 24.37 -23.89
C VAL A 401 3.26 22.95 -23.43
N ILE A 402 1.98 22.65 -23.22
CA ILE A 402 1.49 21.31 -22.87
C ILE A 402 0.75 20.74 -24.07
N ASP A 403 1.21 19.59 -24.56
CA ASP A 403 0.52 18.78 -25.59
C ASP A 403 0.29 17.35 -25.08
N ASP A 404 -0.55 16.56 -25.76
CA ASP A 404 -0.90 15.20 -25.34
C ASP A 404 0.11 14.15 -25.86
N ILE A 405 0.31 14.07 -27.18
CA ILE A 405 1.21 13.11 -27.82
C ILE A 405 2.06 13.78 -28.90
N LEU A 406 3.35 13.47 -28.90
CA LEU A 406 4.31 13.97 -29.89
C LEU A 406 4.55 12.93 -30.98
N ILE A 407 3.90 13.10 -32.14
CA ILE A 407 4.05 12.19 -33.30
C ILE A 407 4.96 12.81 -34.38
N SER A 408 4.57 13.97 -34.93
CA SER A 408 5.36 14.65 -35.97
C SER A 408 5.96 15.98 -35.49
N GLY A 409 5.56 16.45 -34.31
CA GLY A 409 5.91 17.77 -33.77
C GLY A 409 5.13 18.95 -34.37
N LYS A 410 4.45 18.77 -35.51
CA LYS A 410 3.79 19.86 -36.24
C LYS A 410 2.77 20.64 -35.39
N SER A 411 1.92 19.94 -34.63
CA SER A 411 0.92 20.57 -33.75
C SER A 411 1.58 21.45 -32.68
N ALA A 412 2.63 20.93 -32.05
CA ALA A 412 3.38 21.62 -31.02
C ALA A 412 4.08 22.87 -31.56
N ILE A 413 4.72 22.76 -32.74
CA ILE A 413 5.39 23.88 -33.43
C ILE A 413 4.39 24.96 -33.81
N GLU A 414 3.30 24.61 -34.48
CA GLU A 414 2.26 25.58 -34.86
C GLU A 414 1.63 26.27 -33.63
N GLY A 415 1.55 25.56 -32.50
CA GLY A 415 1.13 26.11 -31.22
C GLY A 415 2.14 27.10 -30.65
N ALA A 416 3.42 26.73 -30.64
CA ALA A 416 4.52 27.56 -30.17
C ALA A 416 4.67 28.86 -31.00
N GLU A 417 4.70 28.75 -32.32
CA GLU A 417 4.79 29.91 -33.24
C GLU A 417 3.64 30.91 -33.03
N LYS A 418 2.43 30.42 -32.74
CA LYS A 418 1.28 31.30 -32.42
C LYS A 418 1.50 32.06 -31.11
N LEU A 419 2.05 31.42 -30.09
CA LEU A 419 2.38 32.06 -28.80
C LEU A 419 3.48 33.09 -28.99
N GLU A 420 4.54 32.76 -29.74
CA GLU A 420 5.65 33.66 -30.05
C GLU A 420 5.20 34.87 -30.90
N SER A 421 4.28 34.68 -31.84
CA SER A 421 3.70 35.78 -32.63
C SER A 421 2.98 36.84 -31.78
N ALA A 422 2.56 36.47 -30.57
CA ALA A 422 1.96 37.38 -29.59
C ALA A 422 2.97 37.99 -28.61
N GLY A 423 4.27 37.70 -28.80
CA GLY A 423 5.37 38.23 -28.01
C GLY A 423 5.72 37.41 -26.77
N LEU A 424 5.24 36.18 -26.64
CA LEU A 424 5.64 35.26 -25.57
C LEU A 424 6.93 34.52 -25.95
N LYS A 425 7.65 33.99 -24.97
CA LYS A 425 8.85 33.17 -25.20
C LYS A 425 8.52 31.71 -24.90
N VAL A 426 8.65 30.85 -25.90
CA VAL A 426 8.42 29.40 -25.73
C VAL A 426 9.77 28.72 -25.69
N GLU A 427 10.15 28.19 -24.52
CA GLU A 427 11.41 27.45 -24.38
C GLU A 427 11.19 25.94 -24.28
N ASP A 428 10.11 25.53 -23.61
CA ASP A 428 9.85 24.14 -23.27
C ASP A 428 8.48 23.67 -23.78
N ILE A 429 8.47 22.48 -24.36
CA ILE A 429 7.27 21.75 -24.80
C ILE A 429 7.24 20.43 -24.03
N VAL A 430 6.20 20.20 -23.24
CA VAL A 430 6.02 19.00 -22.43
C VAL A 430 4.83 18.20 -22.95
N VAL A 431 5.06 16.93 -23.27
CA VAL A 431 4.04 16.00 -23.77
C VAL A 431 3.88 14.80 -22.83
N PHE A 432 2.74 14.11 -22.91
CA PHE A 432 2.56 12.90 -22.12
C PHE A 432 3.33 11.74 -22.76
N ILE A 433 3.14 11.53 -24.07
CA ILE A 433 3.74 10.43 -24.81
C ILE A 433 4.60 10.99 -25.94
N ASP A 434 5.86 10.58 -25.97
CA ASP A 434 6.73 10.69 -27.14
C ASP A 434 6.56 9.44 -27.99
N HIS A 435 6.09 9.63 -29.22
CA HIS A 435 5.98 8.55 -30.20
C HIS A 435 7.35 8.16 -30.80
N GLU A 436 8.41 8.88 -30.41
CA GLU A 436 9.79 8.70 -30.85
C GLU A 436 9.96 9.08 -32.34
N GLY A 437 10.87 8.47 -33.10
CA GLY A 437 11.12 8.87 -34.49
C GLY A 437 11.87 10.21 -34.68
N GLY A 438 12.71 10.60 -33.71
CA GLY A 438 13.60 11.78 -33.81
C GLY A 438 12.88 13.14 -33.80
N VAL A 439 11.64 13.20 -33.28
CA VAL A 439 10.85 14.45 -33.24
C VAL A 439 11.46 15.46 -32.28
N LYS A 440 11.96 15.02 -31.13
CA LYS A 440 12.61 15.89 -30.14
C LYS A 440 13.83 16.61 -30.71
N ASP A 441 14.63 15.93 -31.53
CA ASP A 441 15.80 16.53 -32.18
C ASP A 441 15.37 17.63 -33.17
N ARG A 442 14.31 17.39 -33.96
CA ARG A 442 13.73 18.40 -34.86
C ARG A 442 13.19 19.61 -34.11
N LEU A 443 12.60 19.42 -32.93
CA LEU A 443 12.18 20.52 -32.06
C LEU A 443 13.38 21.30 -31.53
N ALA A 444 14.46 20.61 -31.16
CA ALA A 444 15.70 21.25 -30.70
C ALA A 444 16.38 22.07 -31.81
N GLU A 445 16.37 21.61 -33.07
CA GLU A 445 16.84 22.38 -34.24
C GLU A 445 16.07 23.69 -34.45
N GLN A 446 14.80 23.72 -34.02
CA GLN A 446 13.95 24.93 -34.06
C GLN A 446 14.05 25.77 -32.78
N GLY A 447 14.86 25.37 -31.80
CA GLY A 447 15.10 26.11 -30.57
C GLY A 447 14.21 25.72 -29.39
N TYR A 448 13.41 24.66 -29.50
CA TYR A 448 12.53 24.20 -28.43
C TYR A 448 13.12 22.99 -27.68
N ARG A 449 13.02 22.99 -26.36
CA ARG A 449 13.34 21.83 -25.51
C ARG A 449 12.09 20.97 -25.35
N ALA A 450 12.13 19.74 -25.86
CA ALA A 450 11.01 18.82 -25.79
C ALA A 450 11.19 17.80 -24.66
N HIS A 451 10.19 17.68 -23.80
CA HIS A 451 10.15 16.76 -22.66
C HIS A 451 8.94 15.83 -22.79
N SER A 452 9.07 14.58 -22.35
CA SER A 452 7.96 13.63 -22.36
C SER A 452 7.91 12.85 -21.05
N VAL A 453 6.70 12.47 -20.62
CA VAL A 453 6.51 11.60 -19.46
C VAL A 453 6.82 10.14 -19.80
N LEU A 454 6.36 9.67 -20.96
CA LEU A 454 6.52 8.30 -21.45
C LEU A 454 7.04 8.32 -22.89
N THR A 455 7.79 7.30 -23.29
CA THR A 455 8.01 6.98 -24.71
C THR A 455 7.18 5.78 -25.16
N ILE A 456 6.95 5.67 -26.47
CA ILE A 456 6.23 4.52 -27.02
C ILE A 456 6.98 3.21 -26.78
N SER A 457 8.32 3.21 -26.83
CA SER A 457 9.15 2.06 -26.46
C SER A 457 8.94 1.64 -25.00
N GLU A 458 8.90 2.59 -24.06
CA GLU A 458 8.66 2.32 -22.64
C GLU A 458 7.27 1.70 -22.40
N ILE A 459 6.24 2.23 -23.06
CA ILE A 459 4.87 1.69 -23.01
C ILE A 459 4.85 0.26 -23.55
N THR A 460 5.49 0.03 -24.69
CA THR A 460 5.50 -1.25 -25.40
C THR A 460 6.17 -2.35 -24.59
N GLU A 461 7.37 -2.08 -24.06
CA GLU A 461 8.10 -3.03 -23.22
C GLU A 461 7.31 -3.35 -21.94
N THR A 462 6.76 -2.34 -21.29
CA THR A 462 5.98 -2.51 -20.05
C THR A 462 4.74 -3.38 -20.29
N LEU A 463 4.00 -3.14 -21.36
CA LEU A 463 2.80 -3.92 -21.69
C LEU A 463 3.14 -5.37 -22.04
N TYR A 464 4.25 -5.60 -22.74
CA TYR A 464 4.69 -6.94 -23.10
C TYR A 464 5.17 -7.73 -21.89
N GLN A 465 6.01 -7.13 -21.04
CA GLN A 465 6.45 -7.74 -19.79
C GLN A 465 5.28 -8.06 -18.85
N ALA A 466 4.24 -7.24 -18.84
CA ALA A 466 3.01 -7.47 -18.07
C ALA A 466 2.01 -8.44 -18.72
N GLY A 467 2.33 -9.00 -19.89
CA GLY A 467 1.48 -9.93 -20.63
C GLY A 467 0.17 -9.32 -21.12
N ARG A 468 0.11 -7.98 -21.30
CA ARG A 468 -1.08 -7.25 -21.80
C ARG A 468 -1.20 -7.24 -23.31
N ILE A 469 -0.08 -7.43 -24.02
CA ILE A 469 -0.03 -7.46 -25.48
C ILE A 469 0.66 -8.73 -25.99
N THR A 470 0.28 -9.18 -27.18
CA THR A 470 0.91 -10.33 -27.84
C THR A 470 2.25 -9.96 -28.48
N GLN A 471 3.06 -10.95 -28.86
CA GLN A 471 4.30 -10.72 -29.61
C GLN A 471 4.03 -9.97 -30.93
N GLU A 472 2.93 -10.30 -31.64
CA GLU A 472 2.54 -9.62 -32.88
C GLU A 472 2.24 -8.13 -32.63
N GLN A 473 1.55 -7.81 -31.53
CA GLN A 473 1.26 -6.43 -31.13
C GLN A 473 2.51 -5.67 -30.67
N TYR A 474 3.44 -6.35 -30.00
CA TYR A 474 4.73 -5.80 -29.62
C TYR A 474 5.57 -5.42 -30.86
N ASP A 475 5.65 -6.32 -31.85
CA ASP A 475 6.39 -6.09 -33.08
C ASP A 475 5.77 -4.94 -33.90
N ALA A 476 4.44 -4.83 -33.91
CA ALA A 476 3.72 -3.75 -34.57
C ALA A 476 4.02 -2.38 -33.96
N LEU A 477 4.10 -2.29 -32.63
CA LEU A 477 4.46 -1.05 -31.92
C LEU A 477 5.92 -0.64 -32.17
N GLN A 478 6.84 -1.60 -32.25
CA GLN A 478 8.28 -1.37 -32.49
C GLN A 478 8.62 -1.01 -33.94
N THR A 479 7.86 -1.51 -34.93
CA THR A 479 8.16 -1.29 -36.36
C THR A 479 7.65 0.07 -36.85
N GLU A 480 6.63 0.60 -36.18
CA GLU A 480 5.94 1.85 -36.54
C GLU A 480 6.37 3.06 -35.68
N SER A 481 7.23 2.86 -34.67
CA SER A 481 7.97 3.88 -33.89
C SER A 481 9.33 4.20 -34.50
#